data_AF-A0AAV9VHX5-F1
#
_entry.id   AF-A0AAV9VHX5-F1
#
_cell.length_a   1.000
_cell.length_b   1.000
_cell.length_c   1.000
_cell.angle_alpha   90.00
_cell.angle_beta   90.00
_cell.angle_gamma   90.00
#
_symmetry.space_group_name_H-M   'P 1'
#
loop_
_entity.id
_entity.type
_entity.pdbx_description
1 polymer ?
#
loop_
_entity_poly.entity_id
_entity_poly.type
_entity_poly.pdbx_seq_one_letter_code
_entity_poly.pdbx_strand_id
1 'polypeptide(L)'
;MCQANLDIITLNWVNTQQNPFPDFNVNKKCRDFGTVKQWQEEHRISEDLLKKIRRPGNYVETPAPIQNIMDAFEEAKTPWDFDWTTM
;
A
#
# COMPACT_ATOMS: atom_id res chain seq x y z
N MET A 1 7.14 -19.00 6.55
CA MET A 1 7.01 -17.80 5.68
C MET A 1 7.48 -16.59 6.50
N CYS A 2 8.47 -15.81 6.05
CA CYS A 2 9.05 -14.70 6.85
C CYS A 2 8.36 -13.33 6.60
N GLN A 3 7.42 -13.25 5.64
CA GLN A 3 6.84 -11.98 5.17
C GLN A 3 5.63 -11.46 5.99
N ALA A 4 5.54 -11.73 7.29
CA ALA A 4 4.54 -11.07 8.15
C ALA A 4 5.04 -9.68 8.57
N ASN A 5 4.77 -8.67 7.74
CA ASN A 5 5.14 -7.30 8.05
C ASN A 5 4.14 -6.69 9.05
N LEU A 6 4.64 -6.24 10.20
CA LEU A 6 3.91 -5.48 11.22
C LEU A 6 4.58 -4.12 11.47
N ASP A 7 5.50 -3.73 10.60
CA ASP A 7 6.31 -2.55 10.81
C ASP A 7 5.48 -1.28 10.55
N ILE A 8 5.67 -0.28 11.41
CA ILE A 8 5.12 1.06 11.22
C ILE A 8 6.03 1.78 10.23
N ILE A 9 5.46 2.22 9.10
CA ILE A 9 6.19 3.02 8.11
C ILE A 9 6.04 4.49 8.49
N THR A 10 7.14 5.12 8.86
CA THR A 10 7.19 6.57 9.10
C THR A 10 7.29 7.32 7.78
N LEU A 11 6.65 8.48 7.73
CA LEU A 11 6.65 9.38 6.58
C LEU A 11 7.50 10.61 6.92
N ASN A 12 8.60 10.81 6.19
CA ASN A 12 9.57 11.88 6.43
C ASN A 12 9.56 12.89 5.27
N TRP A 13 9.67 14.19 5.58
CA TRP A 13 9.89 15.22 4.55
C TRP A 13 11.35 15.19 4.09
N VAL A 14 11.59 15.04 2.78
CA VAL A 14 12.94 14.98 2.19
C VAL A 14 13.07 16.01 1.06
N ASN A 15 14.25 16.60 0.90
CA ASN A 15 14.47 17.79 0.06
C ASN A 15 14.03 17.64 -1.42
N THR A 16 13.98 16.42 -1.95
CA THR A 16 13.69 16.15 -3.37
C THR A 16 12.21 15.88 -3.65
N GLN A 17 11.37 15.77 -2.62
CA GLN A 17 9.98 15.35 -2.74
C GLN A 17 9.07 16.43 -2.15
N GLN A 18 7.99 16.77 -2.87
CA GLN A 18 6.98 17.73 -2.40
C GLN A 18 6.04 17.15 -1.33
N ASN A 19 5.99 15.82 -1.21
CA ASN A 19 5.16 15.05 -0.29
C ASN A 19 6.05 14.25 0.68
N PRO A 20 5.52 13.82 1.84
CA PRO A 20 6.27 13.00 2.79
C PRO A 20 6.65 11.68 2.13
N PHE A 21 7.92 11.32 2.22
CA PHE A 21 8.45 10.09 1.66
C PHE A 21 8.49 8.97 2.72
N PRO A 22 8.00 7.77 2.40
CA PRO A 22 8.04 6.63 3.32
C PRO A 22 9.48 6.18 3.57
N ASP A 23 9.84 6.08 4.85
CA ASP A 23 11.11 5.52 5.27
C ASP A 23 11.02 3.98 5.29
N PHE A 24 11.50 3.37 4.22
CA PHE A 24 11.60 1.92 4.10
C PHE A 24 12.90 1.35 4.67
N ASN A 25 13.75 2.17 5.29
CA ASN A 25 14.96 1.70 5.98
C ASN A 25 14.62 1.08 7.35
N VAL A 26 13.66 0.16 7.33
CA VAL A 26 13.28 -0.62 8.50
C VAL A 26 14.15 -1.87 8.52
N ASN A 27 14.88 -2.06 9.63
CA ASN A 27 15.63 -3.29 9.86
C ASN A 27 14.66 -4.45 10.09
N LYS A 28 14.24 -5.11 9.00
CA LYS A 28 13.26 -6.19 9.04
C LYS A 28 13.84 -7.40 9.74
N LYS A 29 13.24 -7.75 10.88
CA LYS A 29 13.48 -9.04 11.53
C LYS A 29 12.45 -10.05 11.03
N CYS A 30 12.90 -11.25 10.64
CA CYS A 30 11.96 -12.34 10.35
C CYS A 30 11.13 -12.64 11.60
N ARG A 31 9.80 -12.63 11.43
CA ARG A 31 8.83 -13.01 12.46
C ARG A 31 8.12 -14.29 12.01
N ASP A 32 7.58 -15.03 12.97
CA ASP A 32 6.74 -16.18 12.65
C ASP A 32 5.40 -15.69 12.08
N PHE A 33 5.24 -15.86 10.77
CA PHE A 33 3.98 -15.54 10.09
C PHE A 33 2.79 -16.31 10.66
N GLY A 34 2.99 -17.55 11.10
CA GLY A 34 1.94 -18.38 11.68
C GLY A 34 1.35 -17.73 12.92
N THR A 35 2.20 -17.25 13.82
CA THR A 35 1.76 -16.54 15.04
C THR A 35 0.96 -15.28 14.72
N VAL A 36 1.42 -14.47 13.76
CA VAL A 36 0.71 -13.23 13.37
C VAL A 36 -0.65 -13.56 12.75
N LYS A 37 -0.70 -14.56 11.88
CA LYS A 37 -1.95 -15.01 11.27
C LYS A 37 -2.92 -15.55 12.32
N GLN A 38 -2.45 -16.38 13.24
CA GLN A 38 -3.28 -16.92 14.32
C GLN A 38 -3.86 -15.79 15.18
N TRP A 39 -3.03 -14.85 15.62
CA TRP A 39 -3.51 -13.69 16.36
C TRP A 39 -4.57 -12.91 15.58
N GLN A 40 -4.35 -12.68 14.29
CA GLN A 40 -5.32 -11.98 13.43
C GLN A 40 -6.64 -12.75 13.29
N GLU A 41 -6.61 -14.08 13.18
CA GLU A 41 -7.83 -14.90 13.13
C GLU A 41 -8.60 -14.88 14.46
N GLU A 42 -7.90 -14.85 15.59
CA GLU A 42 -8.51 -14.79 16.93
C GLU A 42 -9.09 -13.40 17.26
N HIS A 43 -8.48 -12.33 16.74
CA HIS A 43 -8.81 -10.94 17.12
C HIS A 43 -9.52 -10.15 16.02
N ARG A 44 -9.69 -10.69 14.81
CA ARG A 44 -10.41 -10.00 13.74
C ARG A 44 -11.84 -9.74 14.15
N ILE A 45 -12.35 -8.58 13.75
CA ILE A 45 -13.78 -8.29 13.83
C ILE A 45 -14.55 -9.31 12.98
N SER A 46 -15.76 -9.67 13.43
CA SER A 46 -16.58 -10.64 12.71
C SER A 46 -16.96 -10.13 11.32
N GLU A 47 -17.16 -11.05 10.37
CA GLU A 47 -17.59 -10.69 9.02
C GLU A 47 -18.92 -9.92 9.02
N ASP A 48 -19.80 -10.23 9.96
CA ASP A 48 -21.06 -9.52 10.13
C ASP A 48 -20.86 -8.07 10.59
N LEU A 49 -19.86 -7.81 11.44
CA LEU A 49 -19.52 -6.44 11.83
C LEU A 49 -18.87 -5.69 10.66
N LEU A 50 -17.95 -6.33 9.94
CA LEU A 50 -17.35 -5.79 8.71
C LEU A 50 -18.42 -5.35 7.70
N LYS A 51 -19.41 -6.21 7.45
CA LYS A 51 -20.53 -5.91 6.54
C LYS A 51 -21.43 -4.77 7.01
N LYS A 52 -21.35 -4.35 8.29
CA LYS A 52 -22.11 -3.22 8.85
C LYS A 52 -21.34 -1.91 8.80
N ILE A 53 -20.02 -1.94 8.57
CA ILE A 53 -19.23 -0.72 8.38
C ILE A 53 -19.79 -0.01 7.14
N ARG A 54 -20.24 1.23 7.34
CA ARG A 54 -20.75 2.12 6.28
C ARG A 54 -19.87 3.34 6.23
N ARG A 55 -19.65 3.83 5.02
CA ARG A 55 -19.01 5.12 4.80
C ARG A 55 -19.85 6.22 5.49
N PRO A 56 -19.24 7.17 6.21
CA PRO A 56 -19.94 8.34 6.74
C PRO A 56 -20.62 9.13 5.61
N GLY A 57 -21.83 9.65 5.85
CA GLY A 57 -22.62 10.33 4.81
C GLY A 57 -21.99 11.63 4.27
N ASN A 58 -21.08 12.25 5.03
CA ASN A 58 -20.34 13.46 4.66
C ASN A 58 -18.94 13.18 4.07
N TYR A 59 -18.63 11.92 3.76
CA TYR A 59 -17.33 11.56 3.20
C TYR A 59 -17.23 12.02 1.73
N VAL A 60 -16.21 12.82 1.43
CA VAL A 60 -15.86 13.19 0.05
C VAL A 60 -15.08 12.04 -0.57
N GLU A 61 -15.65 11.38 -1.58
CA GLU A 61 -14.96 10.37 -2.35
C GLU A 61 -13.86 11.03 -3.20
N THR A 62 -12.61 10.77 -2.84
CA THR A 62 -11.50 11.04 -3.75
C THR A 62 -11.56 10.05 -4.91
N PRO A 63 -11.32 10.49 -6.15
CA PRO A 63 -11.20 9.55 -7.26
C PRO A 63 -10.11 8.52 -6.93
N ALA A 64 -10.38 7.25 -7.24
CA ALA A 64 -9.34 6.24 -7.31
C ALA A 64 -8.15 6.77 -8.12
N PRO A 65 -6.90 6.50 -7.69
CA PRO A 65 -5.70 6.96 -8.40
C PRO A 65 -5.66 6.53 -9.87
N ILE A 66 -6.36 5.43 -10.17
CA ILE A 66 -6.58 4.91 -11.50
C ILE A 66 -8.09 4.82 -11.70
N GLN A 67 -8.66 5.77 -12.45
CA GLN A 67 -10.08 5.75 -12.82
C GLN A 67 -10.35 4.72 -13.93
N ASN A 68 -9.38 4.54 -14.80
CA ASN A 68 -9.42 3.60 -15.90
C ASN A 68 -8.08 2.89 -15.98
N ILE A 69 -8.11 1.57 -15.83
CA ILE A 69 -6.93 0.73 -15.87
C ILE A 69 -6.21 0.85 -17.21
N MET A 70 -6.94 1.02 -18.32
CA MET A 70 -6.34 1.17 -19.65
C MET A 70 -5.61 2.50 -19.78
N ASP A 71 -6.23 3.59 -19.34
CA ASP A 71 -5.61 4.93 -19.38
C ASP A 71 -4.35 4.98 -18.49
N ALA A 72 -4.37 4.30 -17.34
CA ALA A 72 -3.20 4.21 -16.49
C ALA A 72 -2.05 3.39 -17.11
N PHE A 73 -2.33 2.39 -17.95
CA PHE A 73 -1.28 1.69 -18.71
C PHE A 73 -0.74 2.52 -19.87
N GLU A 74 -1.58 3.35 -20.51
CA GLU A 74 -1.13 4.27 -21.56
C GLU A 74 -0.30 5.44 -21.01
N GLU A 75 -0.70 5.99 -19.86
CA GLU A 75 0.00 7.08 -19.19
C GLU A 75 1.27 6.61 -18.48
N ALA A 76 1.27 5.40 -17.93
CA ALA A 76 2.47 4.76 -17.40
C ALA A 76 3.36 4.30 -18.56
N LYS A 77 4.04 5.25 -19.23
CA LYS A 77 5.31 4.96 -19.91
C LYS A 77 6.21 4.31 -18.87
N THR A 78 6.34 2.99 -18.95
CA THR A 78 7.05 2.25 -17.92
C THR A 78 8.55 2.52 -18.10
N PRO A 79 9.38 2.42 -17.04
CA PRO A 79 10.83 2.64 -17.15
C PRO A 79 11.56 1.69 -18.12
N TRP A 80 10.86 0.70 -18.67
CA TRP A 80 11.37 -0.27 -19.66
C TRP A 80 11.07 0.13 -21.10
N ASP A 81 10.34 1.23 -21.35
CA ASP A 81 10.18 1.86 -22.66
C ASP A 81 11.43 2.67 -23.07
N PHE A 82 12.61 2.19 -22.66
CA PHE A 82 13.91 2.74 -23.01
C PHE A 82 14.23 2.35 -24.45
N ASP A 83 14.38 3.32 -25.34
CA ASP A 83 14.74 3.08 -26.74
C ASP A 83 16.23 2.74 -26.87
N TRP A 84 16.52 1.44 -26.84
CA TRP A 84 17.87 0.87 -27.04
C TRP A 84 18.49 1.19 -28.42
N THR A 85 17.73 1.75 -29.36
CA THR A 85 18.24 2.12 -30.69
C THR A 85 18.81 3.54 -30.76
N THR A 86 18.69 4.31 -29.68
CA THR A 86 19.28 5.66 -29.56
C THR A 86 20.58 5.70 -28.76
N MET A 87 21.21 4.53 -28.51
CA MET A 87 22.59 4.41 -28.00
C MET A 87 23.60 4.22 -29.12
#